data_AF-A0A2E5GUM9-F1
#
_entry.id   AF-A0A2E5GUM9-F1
#
_cell.length_a   1.000
_cell.length_b   1.000
_cell.length_c   1.000
_cell.angle_alpha   90.00
_cell.angle_beta   90.00
_cell.angle_gamma   90.00
#
_symmetry.space_group_name_H-M   'P 1'
#
loop_
_entity.id
_entity.type
_entity.pdbx_description
1 polymer ?
#
loop_
_entity_poly.entity_id
_entity_poly.type
_entity_poly.pdbx_seq_one_letter_code
_entity_poly.pdbx_strand_id
1 'polypeptide(L)'
;MNKIKKTKNKIRSFLKDIYLKNSAISLYQIFKIFIKKINEDEIFERSLAVAFSFTLGAFPFIIFLFALIPYINIFIPEINSEKIMIFLSQIMPSNMYEITKGTILDLVSIKRGGLLSFGVLAALFLSTNGFNTLIKTFNSCYKLDEKRGFLQTRFIALVLTLIFIIVAIFSILLST
;
A
#
# COMPACT_ATOMS: atom_id res chain seq x y z
N MET A 1 -32.21 -24.19 6.83
CA MET A 1 -31.11 -24.52 7.77
C MET A 1 -30.34 -25.83 7.45
N ASN A 2 -30.94 -26.85 6.82
CA ASN A 2 -30.28 -28.16 6.57
C ASN A 2 -29.28 -28.23 5.39
N LYS A 3 -29.44 -27.40 4.35
CA LYS A 3 -28.54 -27.43 3.17
C LYS A 3 -27.10 -26.99 3.51
N ILE A 4 -26.94 -25.95 4.35
CA ILE A 4 -25.63 -25.41 4.74
C ILE A 4 -24.81 -26.42 5.57
N LYS A 5 -25.46 -27.13 6.50
CA LYS A 5 -24.80 -28.21 7.29
C LYS A 5 -24.34 -29.36 6.40
N LYS A 6 -25.14 -29.74 5.40
CA LYS A 6 -24.83 -30.84 4.47
C LYS A 6 -23.63 -30.51 3.58
N THR A 7 -23.55 -29.27 3.07
CA THR A 7 -22.41 -28.79 2.27
C THR A 7 -21.13 -28.71 3.09
N LYS A 8 -21.19 -28.18 4.33
CA LYS A 8 -20.05 -28.17 5.26
C LYS A 8 -19.50 -29.57 5.54
N ASN A 9 -20.38 -30.56 5.73
CA ASN A 9 -19.97 -31.93 6.01
C ASN A 9 -19.34 -32.61 4.79
N LYS A 10 -19.85 -32.35 3.58
CA LYS A 10 -19.30 -32.89 2.32
C LYS A 10 -17.92 -32.33 1.99
N ILE A 11 -17.70 -31.04 2.23
CA ILE A 11 -16.38 -30.41 2.08
C ILE A 11 -15.40 -30.95 3.13
N ARG A 12 -15.88 -31.15 4.37
CA ARG A 12 -15.06 -31.70 5.46
C ARG A 12 -14.59 -33.13 5.21
N SER A 13 -15.42 -33.99 4.60
CA SER A 13 -14.99 -35.35 4.24
C SER A 13 -13.95 -35.33 3.14
N PHE A 14 -14.20 -34.59 2.05
CA PHE A 14 -13.26 -34.48 0.93
C PHE A 14 -11.88 -33.95 1.33
N LEU A 15 -11.82 -32.95 2.22
CA LEU A 15 -10.56 -32.39 2.74
C LEU A 15 -9.81 -33.30 3.72
N LYS A 16 -10.48 -34.33 4.29
CA LYS A 16 -9.82 -35.34 5.13
C LYS A 16 -9.19 -36.45 4.30
N ASP A 17 -9.75 -36.72 3.13
CA ASP A 17 -9.29 -37.81 2.25
C ASP A 17 -8.04 -37.42 1.46
N ILE A 18 -7.73 -36.12 1.38
CA ILE A 18 -6.50 -35.60 0.78
C ILE A 18 -5.42 -35.49 1.85
N TYR A 19 -4.56 -36.50 1.89
CA TYR A 19 -3.33 -36.50 2.69
C TYR A 19 -2.17 -35.98 1.84
N LEU A 20 -1.38 -35.07 2.41
CA LEU A 20 -0.17 -34.62 1.75
C LEU A 20 0.86 -35.75 1.76
N LYS A 21 1.40 -36.07 0.58
CA LYS A 21 2.42 -37.09 0.35
C LYS A 21 3.49 -37.05 1.44
N ASN A 22 3.70 -38.17 2.14
CA ASN A 22 4.63 -38.36 3.26
C ASN A 22 4.34 -37.63 4.61
N SER A 23 3.12 -37.18 4.88
CA SER A 23 2.77 -36.57 6.17
C SER A 23 1.53 -37.20 6.81
N ALA A 24 1.56 -37.40 8.14
CA ALA A 24 0.44 -37.93 8.94
C ALA A 24 -0.70 -36.92 9.17
N ILE A 25 -0.73 -35.82 8.40
CA ILE A 25 -1.61 -34.66 8.64
C ILE A 25 -2.51 -34.47 7.42
N SER A 26 -3.82 -34.45 7.67
CA SER A 26 -4.84 -34.18 6.64
C SER A 26 -4.89 -32.69 6.27
N LEU A 27 -5.28 -32.36 5.03
CA LEU A 27 -5.43 -30.97 4.60
C LEU A 27 -6.43 -30.19 5.48
N TYR A 28 -7.47 -30.87 5.98
CA TYR A 28 -8.40 -30.31 6.97
C TYR A 28 -7.70 -29.87 8.27
N GLN A 29 -6.76 -30.66 8.80
CA GLN A 29 -6.01 -30.31 10.01
C GLN A 29 -5.10 -29.11 9.76
N ILE A 30 -4.44 -29.04 8.61
CA ILE A 30 -3.62 -27.87 8.22
C ILE A 30 -4.49 -26.62 8.20
N PHE A 31 -5.63 -26.66 7.51
CA PHE A 31 -6.54 -25.51 7.43
C PHE A 31 -7.10 -25.12 8.81
N LYS A 32 -7.42 -26.10 9.66
CA LYS A 32 -7.86 -25.84 11.03
C LYS A 32 -6.77 -25.16 11.86
N ILE A 33 -5.53 -25.63 11.78
CA ILE A 33 -4.37 -25.03 12.48
C ILE A 33 -4.11 -23.63 11.94
N PHE A 34 -4.19 -23.44 10.63
CA PHE A 34 -3.99 -22.15 9.97
C PHE A 34 -5.00 -21.09 10.43
N ILE A 35 -6.31 -21.41 10.38
CA ILE A 35 -7.36 -20.49 10.86
C ILE A 35 -7.21 -20.22 12.36
N LYS A 36 -6.83 -21.24 13.15
CA LYS A 36 -6.55 -21.06 14.57
C LYS A 36 -5.41 -20.06 14.78
N LYS A 37 -4.29 -20.21 14.07
CA LYS A 37 -3.14 -19.28 14.15
C LYS A 37 -3.48 -17.87 13.68
N ILE A 38 -4.26 -17.71 12.61
CA ILE A 38 -4.73 -16.38 12.15
C ILE A 38 -5.41 -15.61 13.28
N ASN A 39 -6.26 -16.30 14.04
CA ASN A 39 -6.98 -15.69 15.16
C ASN A 39 -6.07 -15.49 16.38
N GLU A 40 -5.20 -16.45 16.71
CA GLU A 40 -4.26 -16.34 17.84
C GLU A 40 -3.22 -15.23 17.65
N ASP A 41 -2.79 -14.98 16.41
CA ASP A 41 -1.81 -13.94 16.08
C ASP A 41 -2.47 -12.58 15.73
N GLU A 42 -3.80 -12.45 15.89
CA GLU A 42 -4.58 -11.23 15.61
C GLU A 42 -4.29 -10.67 14.20
N ILE A 43 -4.12 -11.57 13.22
CA ILE A 43 -3.69 -11.19 11.86
C ILE A 43 -4.73 -10.29 11.20
N PHE A 44 -6.01 -10.48 11.51
CA PHE A 44 -7.09 -9.67 10.95
C PHE A 44 -6.96 -8.21 11.40
N GLU A 45 -6.86 -7.97 12.70
CA GLU A 45 -6.70 -6.65 13.32
C GLU A 45 -5.43 -5.96 12.81
N ARG A 46 -4.33 -6.70 12.71
CA ARG A 46 -3.06 -6.21 12.17
C ARG A 46 -3.15 -5.83 10.70
N SER A 47 -3.84 -6.64 9.90
CA SER A 47 -4.06 -6.35 8.48
C SER A 47 -4.90 -5.10 8.27
N LEU A 48 -5.91 -4.88 9.12
CA LEU A 48 -6.73 -3.67 9.12
C LEU A 48 -5.89 -2.44 9.45
N ALA A 49 -5.02 -2.52 10.46
CA ALA A 49 -4.13 -1.42 10.82
C ALA A 49 -3.17 -1.03 9.66
N VAL A 50 -2.62 -2.03 8.98
CA VAL A 50 -1.77 -1.84 7.79
C VAL A 50 -2.56 -1.20 6.65
N ALA A 51 -3.72 -1.76 6.30
CA ALA A 51 -4.56 -1.26 5.23
C ALA A 51 -4.99 0.20 5.50
N PHE A 52 -5.44 0.49 6.71
CA PHE A 52 -5.82 1.84 7.13
C PHE A 52 -4.64 2.81 7.03
N SER A 53 -3.45 2.40 7.47
CA SER A 53 -2.24 3.23 7.40
C SER A 53 -1.80 3.52 5.96
N PHE A 54 -1.93 2.54 5.06
CA PHE A 54 -1.66 2.74 3.63
C PHE A 54 -2.69 3.67 2.99
N THR A 55 -3.98 3.51 3.30
CA THR A 55 -5.04 4.39 2.81
C THR A 55 -4.81 5.84 3.25
N LEU A 56 -4.50 6.06 4.53
CA LEU A 56 -4.17 7.41 5.01
C LEU A 56 -2.87 7.94 4.42
N GLY A 57 -1.87 7.08 4.22
CA GLY A 57 -0.59 7.42 3.61
C GLY A 57 -0.69 7.72 2.11
N ALA A 58 -1.73 7.23 1.42
CA ALA A 58 -1.93 7.40 -0.01
C ALA A 58 -2.19 8.86 -0.40
N PHE A 59 -2.96 9.62 0.39
CA PHE A 59 -3.22 11.03 0.05
C PHE A 59 -1.95 11.90 0.10
N PRO A 60 -1.15 11.90 1.20
CA PRO A 60 0.14 12.59 1.22
C PRO A 60 1.10 12.08 0.14
N PHE A 61 1.08 10.78 -0.16
CA PHE A 61 1.88 10.19 -1.22
C PHE A 61 1.56 10.78 -2.59
N ILE A 62 0.27 10.87 -2.95
CA ILE A 62 -0.17 11.46 -4.23
C ILE A 62 0.23 12.93 -4.32
N ILE A 63 0.04 13.70 -3.24
CA ILE A 63 0.46 15.12 -3.18
C ILE A 63 1.97 15.24 -3.41
N PHE A 64 2.76 14.41 -2.74
CA PHE A 64 4.21 14.39 -2.93
C PHE A 64 4.59 14.03 -4.38
N LEU A 65 3.92 13.04 -4.97
CA LEU A 65 4.17 12.61 -6.34
C LEU A 65 3.87 13.74 -7.34
N PHE A 66 2.74 14.43 -7.21
CA PHE A 66 2.42 15.59 -8.05
C PHE A 66 3.39 16.74 -7.88
N ALA A 67 3.79 17.04 -6.64
CA ALA A 67 4.78 18.08 -6.36
C ALA A 67 6.19 17.75 -6.90
N LEU A 68 6.46 16.47 -7.18
CA LEU A 68 7.73 16.02 -7.77
C LEU A 68 7.76 16.14 -9.30
N ILE A 69 6.60 16.16 -9.97
CA ILE A 69 6.51 16.24 -11.44
C ILE A 69 7.27 17.43 -12.04
N PRO A 70 7.16 18.68 -11.55
CA PRO A 70 7.91 19.81 -12.09
C PRO A 70 9.44 19.62 -12.05
N TYR A 71 9.93 18.83 -11.09
CA TYR A 71 11.36 18.52 -10.94
C TYR A 71 11.78 17.39 -11.87
N ILE A 72 10.94 16.36 -12.03
CA ILE A 72 11.18 15.24 -12.95
C ILE A 72 11.16 15.71 -14.40
N ASN A 73 10.25 16.62 -14.77
CA ASN A 73 10.11 17.12 -16.14
C ASN A 73 11.41 17.72 -16.71
N ILE A 74 12.31 18.21 -15.84
CA ILE A 74 13.65 18.70 -16.22
C ILE A 74 14.52 17.59 -16.81
N PHE A 75 14.43 16.39 -16.24
CA PHE A 75 15.25 15.23 -16.62
C PHE A 75 14.52 14.33 -17.63
N ILE A 76 13.19 14.27 -17.55
CA ILE A 76 12.32 13.42 -18.37
C ILE A 76 11.19 14.29 -18.94
N PRO A 77 11.40 14.96 -20.09
CA PRO A 77 10.41 15.87 -20.68
C PRO A 77 9.10 15.18 -21.07
N GLU A 78 9.16 13.86 -21.29
CA GLU A 78 8.02 13.02 -21.62
C GLU A 78 6.96 13.00 -20.52
N ILE A 79 7.34 13.28 -19.26
CA ILE A 79 6.42 13.41 -18.13
C ILE A 79 6.18 14.90 -17.89
N ASN A 80 5.14 15.45 -18.55
CA ASN A 80 4.76 16.85 -18.43
C ASN A 80 3.38 17.01 -17.76
N SER A 81 3.07 18.23 -17.32
CA SER A 81 1.80 18.53 -16.65
C SER A 81 0.59 18.18 -17.52
N GLU A 82 0.65 18.47 -18.81
CA GLU A 82 -0.44 18.19 -19.76
C GLU A 82 -0.80 16.70 -19.84
N LYS A 83 0.19 15.81 -20.02
CA LYS A 83 -0.04 14.37 -20.07
C LYS A 83 -0.60 13.83 -18.75
N ILE A 84 -0.13 14.35 -17.62
CA ILE A 84 -0.68 13.98 -16.31
C ILE A 84 -2.15 14.42 -16.20
N MET A 85 -2.49 15.63 -16.64
CA MET A 85 -3.88 16.10 -16.63
C MET A 85 -4.79 15.28 -17.55
N ILE A 86 -4.30 14.92 -18.75
CA ILE A 86 -5.02 14.03 -19.68
C ILE A 86 -5.26 12.67 -19.04
N PHE A 87 -4.22 12.04 -18.48
CA PHE A 87 -4.35 10.77 -17.76
C PHE A 87 -5.38 10.85 -16.63
N LEU A 88 -5.33 11.90 -15.81
CA LEU A 88 -6.28 12.10 -14.71
C LEU A 88 -7.71 12.28 -15.20
N SER A 89 -7.93 13.00 -16.31
CA SER A 89 -9.26 13.16 -16.90
C SER A 89 -9.88 11.85 -17.42
N GLN A 90 -9.05 10.86 -17.75
CA GLN A 90 -9.51 9.55 -18.23
C GLN A 90 -9.84 8.59 -17.07
N ILE A 91 -9.12 8.68 -15.95
CA ILE A 91 -9.32 7.76 -14.81
C ILE A 91 -10.31 8.31 -13.76
N MET A 92 -10.47 9.63 -13.67
CA MET A 92 -11.32 10.26 -12.65
C MET A 92 -12.73 10.49 -13.19
N PRO A 93 -13.77 10.32 -12.35
CA PRO A 93 -15.11 10.80 -12.68
C PRO A 93 -15.11 12.31 -12.96
N SER A 94 -15.87 12.74 -13.97
CA SER A 94 -15.92 14.12 -14.46
C SER A 94 -16.12 15.16 -13.36
N ASN A 95 -17.08 14.93 -12.45
CA ASN A 95 -17.36 15.84 -11.34
C ASN A 95 -16.15 16.03 -10.41
N MET A 96 -15.38 14.96 -10.16
CA MET A 96 -14.22 15.04 -9.27
C MET A 96 -13.02 15.71 -9.94
N TYR A 97 -12.83 15.43 -11.24
CA TYR A 97 -11.80 16.09 -12.03
C TYR A 97 -12.04 17.60 -12.09
N GLU A 98 -13.26 18.05 -12.39
CA GLU A 98 -13.59 19.47 -12.46
C GLU A 98 -13.33 20.25 -11.16
N ILE A 99 -13.59 19.61 -10.00
CA ILE A 99 -13.33 20.22 -8.69
C ILE A 99 -11.83 20.31 -8.37
N THR A 100 -11.05 19.32 -8.80
CA THR A 100 -9.65 19.18 -8.36
C THR A 100 -8.62 19.64 -9.40
N LYS A 101 -9.01 19.80 -10.67
CA LYS A 101 -8.10 20.09 -11.78
C LYS A 101 -7.22 21.32 -11.56
N GLY A 102 -7.76 22.39 -10.97
CA GLY A 102 -7.00 23.62 -10.70
C GLY A 102 -5.88 23.37 -9.70
N THR A 103 -6.20 22.72 -8.57
CA THR A 103 -5.24 22.35 -7.54
C THR A 103 -4.17 21.40 -8.07
N ILE A 104 -4.57 20.40 -8.86
CA ILE A 104 -3.62 19.44 -9.41
C ILE A 104 -2.69 20.12 -10.42
N LEU A 105 -3.24 20.94 -11.34
CA LEU A 105 -2.46 21.68 -12.33
C LEU A 105 -1.42 22.58 -11.66
N ASP A 106 -1.81 23.28 -10.58
CA ASP A 106 -0.92 24.10 -9.78
C ASP A 106 0.23 23.31 -9.14
N LEU A 107 -0.03 22.08 -8.70
CA LEU A 107 1.00 21.21 -8.10
C LEU A 107 1.96 20.65 -9.16
N VAL A 108 1.46 20.27 -10.33
CA VAL A 108 2.27 19.61 -11.38
C VAL A 108 3.00 20.59 -12.30
N SER A 109 2.62 21.88 -12.32
CA SER A 109 3.20 22.86 -13.25
C SER A 109 4.18 23.83 -12.59
N ILE A 110 4.03 24.13 -11.29
CA ILE A 110 4.80 25.18 -10.64
C ILE A 110 5.86 24.57 -9.72
N LYS A 111 7.13 24.87 -9.99
CA LYS A 111 8.23 24.60 -9.04
C LYS A 111 8.08 25.55 -7.86
N ARG A 112 7.68 25.02 -6.69
CA ARG A 112 7.55 25.84 -5.48
C ARG A 112 8.78 25.68 -4.59
N GLY A 113 9.41 26.81 -4.28
CA GLY A 113 10.41 26.94 -3.20
C GLY A 113 9.79 27.54 -1.93
N GLY A 114 10.45 27.36 -0.78
CA GLY A 114 10.07 27.99 0.49
C GLY A 114 9.00 27.22 1.29
N LEU A 115 7.98 27.92 1.80
CA LEU A 115 6.97 27.36 2.74
C LEU A 115 6.20 26.16 2.16
N LEU A 116 5.96 26.14 0.84
CA LEU A 116 5.28 25.00 0.21
C LEU A 116 6.17 23.74 0.17
N SER A 117 7.48 23.90 0.16
CA SER A 117 8.44 22.79 0.26
C SER A 117 8.37 22.11 1.63
N PHE A 118 8.04 22.86 2.70
CA PHE A 118 7.78 22.26 4.01
C PHE A 118 6.54 21.34 3.97
N GLY A 119 5.48 21.76 3.27
CA GLY A 119 4.30 20.92 3.04
C GLY A 119 4.61 19.64 2.26
N VAL A 120 5.48 19.73 1.25
CA VAL A 120 5.95 18.56 0.48
C VAL A 120 6.78 17.61 1.35
N LEU A 121 7.70 18.12 2.16
CA LEU A 121 8.47 17.29 3.10
C LEU A 121 7.59 16.65 4.18
N ALA A 122 6.59 17.39 4.68
CA ALA A 122 5.58 16.85 5.59
C ALA A 122 4.75 15.76 4.91
N ALA A 123 4.36 15.95 3.65
CA ALA A 123 3.63 14.95 2.87
C ALA A 123 4.46 13.68 2.67
N LEU A 124 5.75 13.82 2.33
CA LEU A 124 6.69 12.70 2.26
C LEU A 124 6.75 11.98 3.61
N PHE A 125 6.97 12.71 4.70
CA PHE A 125 7.05 12.11 6.04
C PHE A 125 5.76 11.37 6.41
N LEU A 126 4.59 11.95 6.15
CA LEU A 126 3.29 11.32 6.44
C LEU A 126 3.04 10.09 5.56
N SER A 127 3.47 10.12 4.30
CA SER A 127 3.33 8.98 3.38
C SER A 127 4.09 7.73 3.86
N THR A 128 5.16 7.89 4.64
CA THR A 128 5.91 6.76 5.22
C THR A 128 5.11 5.97 6.26
N ASN A 129 3.96 6.47 6.73
CA ASN A 129 3.15 5.79 7.75
C ASN A 129 2.68 4.40 7.30
N GLY A 130 2.36 4.20 6.01
CA GLY A 130 1.97 2.89 5.48
C GLY A 130 3.06 1.83 5.70
N PHE A 131 4.27 2.10 5.20
CA PHE A 131 5.41 1.20 5.38
C PHE A 131 5.87 1.07 6.83
N ASN A 132 5.81 2.15 7.62
CA ASN A 132 6.14 2.10 9.04
C ASN A 132 5.21 1.15 9.81
N THR A 133 3.89 1.22 9.55
CA THR A 133 2.94 0.27 10.15
C THR A 133 3.18 -1.15 9.63
N LEU A 134 3.48 -1.32 8.34
CA LEU A 134 3.80 -2.63 7.77
C LEU A 134 5.01 -3.28 8.46
N ILE A 135 6.09 -2.53 8.66
CA ILE A 135 7.30 -3.01 9.36
C ILE A 135 6.95 -3.44 10.79
N LYS A 136 6.24 -2.60 11.54
CA LYS A 136 5.84 -2.91 12.92
C LYS A 136 4.95 -4.15 12.99
N THR A 137 4.00 -4.26 12.06
CA THR A 137 3.11 -5.43 11.96
C THR A 137 3.91 -6.70 11.68
N PHE A 138 4.85 -6.68 10.73
CA PHE A 138 5.69 -7.85 10.46
C PHE A 138 6.58 -8.21 11.64
N ASN A 139 7.27 -7.25 12.26
CA ASN A 139 8.10 -7.54 13.43
C ASN A 139 7.28 -8.20 14.54
N SER A 140 6.05 -7.71 14.77
CA SER A 140 5.17 -8.25 15.78
C SER A 140 4.60 -9.64 15.42
N CYS A 141 4.25 -9.90 14.16
CA CYS A 141 3.85 -11.25 13.71
C CYS A 141 5.00 -12.26 13.86
N TYR A 142 6.24 -11.84 13.59
CA TYR A 142 7.43 -12.69 13.75
C TYR A 142 7.97 -12.72 15.19
N LYS A 143 7.32 -12.05 16.15
CA LYS A 143 7.77 -11.92 17.54
C LYS A 143 9.23 -11.47 17.65
N LEU A 144 9.65 -10.62 16.72
CA LEU A 144 10.97 -10.02 16.71
C LEU A 144 10.93 -8.79 17.61
N ASP A 145 11.73 -8.80 18.67
CA ASP A 145 11.97 -7.60 19.45
C ASP A 145 12.68 -6.58 18.56
N GLU A 146 12.02 -5.43 18.36
CA GLU A 146 12.56 -4.37 17.53
C GLU A 146 13.72 -3.69 18.27
N LYS A 147 14.94 -4.20 18.03
CA LYS A 147 16.19 -3.63 18.57
C LYS A 147 16.56 -2.28 17.93
N ARG A 148 15.83 -1.86 16.89
CA ARG A 148 16.05 -0.62 16.13
C ARG A 148 15.29 0.53 16.79
N GLY A 149 15.95 1.68 16.93
CA GLY A 149 15.29 2.88 17.45
C GLY A 149 14.23 3.44 16.50
N PHE A 150 13.33 4.28 17.02
CA PHE A 150 12.25 4.93 16.24
C PHE A 150 12.76 5.58 14.94
N LEU A 151 13.90 6.30 15.01
CA LEU A 151 14.52 6.97 13.87
C LEU A 151 14.99 6.00 12.78
N GLN A 152 15.57 4.85 13.18
CA GLN A 152 16.06 3.84 12.23
C GLN A 152 14.91 3.18 11.48
N THR A 153 13.86 2.77 12.19
CA THR A 153 12.66 2.19 11.55
C THR A 153 11.98 3.22 10.65
N ARG A 154 11.93 4.50 11.06
CA ARG A 154 11.39 5.58 10.23
C ARG A 154 12.20 5.81 8.96
N PHE A 155 13.53 5.75 9.04
CA PHE A 155 14.41 5.86 7.88
C PHE A 155 14.20 4.71 6.88
N ILE A 156 14.06 3.47 7.37
CA ILE A 156 13.76 2.31 6.51
C ILE A 156 12.39 2.51 5.81
N ALA A 157 11.37 2.96 6.55
CA ALA A 157 10.07 3.25 5.97
C ALA A 157 10.15 4.34 4.88
N LEU A 158 10.95 5.38 5.10
CA LEU A 158 11.22 6.42 4.10
C LEU A 158 11.89 5.86 2.85
N VAL A 159 12.92 5.01 3.01
CA VAL A 159 13.59 4.36 1.86
C VAL A 159 12.61 3.49 1.07
N LEU A 160 11.75 2.71 1.75
CA LEU A 160 10.72 1.91 1.08
C LEU A 160 9.71 2.79 0.33
N THR A 161 9.30 3.92 0.92
CA THR A 161 8.45 4.91 0.23
C THR A 161 9.14 5.46 -1.01
N LEU A 162 10.42 5.82 -0.94
CA LEU A 162 11.18 6.33 -2.09
C LEU A 162 11.32 5.27 -3.19
N ILE A 163 11.62 4.02 -2.84
CA ILE A 163 11.65 2.90 -3.79
C ILE A 163 10.28 2.76 -4.48
N PHE A 164 9.21 2.85 -3.71
CA PHE A 164 7.85 2.77 -4.25
C PHE A 164 7.53 3.92 -5.21
N ILE A 165 8.01 5.14 -4.92
CA ILE A 165 7.89 6.30 -5.83
C ILE A 165 8.64 6.02 -7.14
N ILE A 166 9.88 5.53 -7.05
CA ILE A 166 10.69 5.21 -8.23
C ILE A 166 9.96 4.18 -9.10
N VAL A 167 9.47 3.09 -8.50
CA VAL A 167 8.69 2.06 -9.20
C VAL A 167 7.43 2.64 -9.83
N ALA A 168 6.72 3.54 -9.13
CA ALA A 168 5.52 4.19 -9.68
C ALA A 168 5.85 5.07 -10.89
N ILE A 169 6.95 5.84 -10.85
CA ILE A 169 7.40 6.66 -11.98
C ILE A 169 7.78 5.76 -13.18
N PHE A 170 8.53 4.68 -12.94
CA PHE A 170 8.85 3.71 -14.00
C PHE A 170 7.60 3.05 -14.59
N SER A 171 6.60 2.74 -13.76
CA SER A 171 5.32 2.19 -14.21
C SER A 171 4.58 3.17 -15.12
N ILE A 172 4.59 4.46 -14.79
CA ILE A 172 3.98 5.50 -15.64
C ILE A 172 4.74 5.60 -16.96
N LEU A 173 6.07 5.62 -16.92
CA LEU A 173 6.92 5.70 -18.11
C LEU A 173 6.70 4.53 -19.08
N LEU A 174 6.56 3.30 -18.55
CA LEU A 174 6.29 2.11 -19.36
C LEU A 174 4.86 2.08 -19.92
N SER A 175 3.92 2.75 -19.25
CA SER A 175 2.50 2.75 -19.64
C SER A 175 2.17 3.78 -20.73
N THR A 176 3.01 4.79 -20.92
CA THR A 176 2.92 5.79 -22.00
C THR A 176 3.69 5.35 -23.23
#